data_AF-A0A962V3G7-F1
#
_entry.id   AF-A0A962V3G7-F1
#
_cell.length_a   1.000
_cell.length_b   1.000
_cell.length_c   1.000
_cell.angle_alpha   90.00
_cell.angle_beta   90.00
_cell.angle_gamma   90.00
#
_symmetry.space_group_name_H-M   'P 1'
#
loop_
_entity.id
_entity.type
_entity.pdbx_description
1 polymer ?
#
loop_
_entity_poly.entity_id
_entity_poly.type
_entity_poly.pdbx_seq_one_letter_code
_entity_poly.pdbx_strand_id
1 'polypeptide(L)' 'TSHSADLPVIMITSRTMQKHRQQAAEAGANGYVTKPFDEDELLASIRSFVQ' A
#
# COMPACT_ATOMS: atom_id res chain seq x y z
N THR A 1 -8.60 10.88 20.44
CA THR A 1 -7.64 11.21 19.36
C THR A 1 -7.50 9.99 18.45
N SER A 2 -8.34 9.87 17.43
CA SER A 2 -8.31 8.75 16.48
C SER A 2 -8.92 9.22 15.16
N HIS A 3 -8.09 9.66 14.22
CA HIS A 3 -8.52 10.21 12.92
C HIS A 3 -7.85 9.48 11.74
N SER A 4 -7.24 8.31 11.97
CA SER A 4 -6.38 7.65 10.97
C SER A 4 -6.72 6.19 10.68
N ALA A 5 -7.72 5.61 11.36
CA ALA A 5 -8.09 4.21 11.17
C ALA A 5 -8.76 3.95 9.81
N ASP A 6 -9.41 4.97 9.24
CA ASP A 6 -10.19 4.84 8.00
C ASP A 6 -9.44 5.35 6.76
N LEU A 7 -8.22 5.88 6.91
CA LEU A 7 -7.43 6.38 5.77
C LEU A 7 -6.65 5.23 5.13
N PRO A 8 -6.89 4.89 3.85
CA PRO A 8 -6.15 3.84 3.16
C PRO A 8 -4.66 4.19 3.01
N VAL A 9 -3.77 3.28 3.40
CA VAL A 9 -2.32 3.43 3.30
C VAL A 9 -1.74 2.43 2.30
N ILE A 10 -1.04 2.94 1.28
CA ILE A 10 -0.29 2.14 0.30
C ILE A 10 1.21 2.31 0.55
N MET A 11 1.92 1.22 0.83
CA MET A 11 3.38 1.24 0.98
C MET A 11 4.06 1.08 -0.38
N ILE A 12 4.94 2.02 -0.76
CA ILE A 12 5.78 1.94 -1.96
C ILE A 12 7.24 1.70 -1.55
N THR A 13 7.88 0.63 -2.02
CA THR A 13 9.23 0.23 -1.54
C THR A 13 10.08 -0.49 -2.59
N SER A 14 11.40 -0.44 -2.47
CA SER A 14 12.32 -1.24 -3.31
C SER A 14 12.47 -2.69 -2.84
N ARG A 15 11.89 -3.04 -1.70
CA ARG A 15 11.99 -4.38 -1.10
C ARG A 15 10.92 -5.29 -1.70
N THR A 16 11.33 -6.37 -2.34
CA THR A 16 10.41 -7.30 -3.05
C THR A 16 10.12 -8.59 -2.29
N MET A 17 10.84 -8.87 -1.19
CA MET A 17 10.66 -10.10 -0.42
C MET A 17 9.27 -10.18 0.21
N GLN A 18 8.62 -11.35 0.07
CA GLN A 18 7.27 -11.65 0.59
C GLN A 18 7.11 -11.33 2.09
N LYS A 19 8.17 -11.56 2.88
CA LYS A 19 8.22 -11.22 4.30
C LYS A 19 7.92 -9.73 4.57
N HIS A 20 8.41 -8.83 3.73
CA HIS A 20 8.17 -7.39 3.90
C HIS A 20 6.74 -6.98 3.55
N ARG A 21 6.11 -7.64 2.57
CA ARG A 21 4.68 -7.45 2.28
C ARG A 21 3.83 -7.88 3.47
N GLN A 22 4.15 -9.01 4.08
CA GLN A 22 3.41 -9.50 5.25
C GLN A 22 3.58 -8.57 6.46
N GLN A 23 4.79 -8.11 6.73
CA GLN A 23 5.06 -7.11 7.77
C GLN A 23 4.29 -5.80 7.54
N ALA A 24 4.20 -5.34 6.29
CA ALA A 24 3.44 -4.14 5.97
C ALA A 24 1.93 -4.31 6.18
N ALA A 25 1.39 -5.49 5.81
CA ALA A 25 -0.01 -5.81 6.07
C ALA A 25 -0.31 -5.89 7.58
N GLU A 26 0.55 -6.55 8.36
CA GLU A 26 0.45 -6.61 9.83
C GLU A 26 0.55 -5.22 10.48
N ALA A 27 1.30 -4.30 9.88
CA ALA A 27 1.40 -2.91 10.31
C ALA A 27 0.20 -2.03 9.90
N GLY A 28 -0.79 -2.59 9.20
CA GLY A 28 -2.01 -1.89 8.80
C GLY A 28 -1.98 -1.24 7.41
N ALA A 29 -1.02 -1.61 6.54
CA ALA A 29 -1.04 -1.15 5.15
C ALA A 29 -2.16 -1.87 4.37
N ASN A 30 -2.95 -1.09 3.63
CA ASN A 30 -4.01 -1.60 2.75
C ASN A 30 -3.45 -2.02 1.39
N GLY A 31 -2.36 -1.39 0.94
CA GLY A 31 -1.70 -1.69 -0.32
C GLY A 31 -0.17 -1.80 -0.19
N TYR A 32 0.44 -2.51 -1.14
CA TYR A 32 1.90 -2.70 -1.21
C TYR A 32 2.36 -2.74 -2.67
N VAL A 33 3.25 -1.82 -3.04
CA VAL A 33 3.77 -1.61 -4.39
C VAL A 33 5.30 -1.62 -4.36
N THR A 34 5.91 -2.33 -5.29
CA THR A 34 7.37 -2.42 -5.40
C THR A 34 7.90 -1.46 -6.47
N LYS A 35 9.06 -0.84 -6.22
CA LYS A 35 9.77 -0.03 -7.23
C LYS A 35 10.62 -0.92 -8.17
N PRO A 36 10.79 -0.54 -9.45
CA PRO A 36 10.00 0.48 -10.14
C PRO A 36 8.56 0.01 -10.31
N PHE A 37 7.62 0.93 -10.22
CA PHE A 37 6.19 0.65 -10.40
C PHE A 37 5.70 1.28 -11.70
N ASP A 38 4.65 0.68 -12.24
CA ASP A 38 3.88 1.27 -13.32
C ASP A 38 2.91 2.32 -12.74
N GLU A 39 2.83 3.49 -13.36
CA GLU A 39 1.98 4.59 -12.88
C GLU A 39 0.49 4.24 -12.99
N ASP A 40 0.08 3.53 -14.05
CA ASP A 40 -1.31 3.11 -14.23
C ASP A 40 -1.71 2.07 -13.19
N GLU A 41 -0.80 1.16 -12.82
CA GLU A 41 -1.02 0.19 -11.73
C GLU A 41 -1.20 0.90 -10.38
N LEU A 42 -0.35 1.89 -10.08
CA LEU A 42 -0.47 2.68 -8.85
C LEU A 42 -1.79 3.46 -8.81
N LEU A 43 -2.15 4.13 -9.91
CA LEU A 43 -3.40 4.88 -10.02
C LEU A 43 -4.62 3.98 -9.89
N ALA A 44 -4.59 2.78 -10.48
CA ALA A 44 -5.65 1.79 -10.31
C ALA A 44 -5.79 1.35 -8.85
N SER A 45 -4.67 1.10 -8.15
CA SER A 45 -4.69 0.78 -6.72
C SER A 45 -5.27 1.91 -5.87
N ILE A 46 -4.87 3.16 -6.12
CA ILE A 46 -5.44 4.32 -5.42
C ILE A 46 -6.95 4.39 -5.64
N ARG A 47 -7.42 4.27 -6.89
CA ARG A 47 -8.85 4.32 -7.22
C ARG A 47 -9.67 3.21 -6.54
N SER A 48 -9.05 2.07 -6.23
CA SER A 48 -9.73 0.98 -5.51
C SER A 48 -10.09 1.33 -4.06
N PHE A 49 -9.47 2.36 -3.48
CA PHE A 49 -9.66 2.76 -2.08
C PHE A 49 -10.43 4.09 -1.87
N VAL A 50 -10.82 4.79 -2.93
CA VAL A 50 -11.45 6.14 -2.87
C VAL A 50 -12.89 6.12 -3.40
N GLN A 51 -13.59 4.98 -3.31
CA GLN A 51 -15.00 4.87 -3.73
C GLN A 51 -15.98 5.36 -2.66
#